data_AF-A0A2V8JLY6-F1
#
_entry.id   AF-A0A2V8JLY6-F1
#
_cell.length_a   1.000
_cell.length_b   1.000
_cell.length_c   1.000
_cell.angle_alpha   90.00
_cell.angle_beta   90.00
_cell.angle_gamma   90.00
#
_symmetry.space_group_name_H-M   'P 1'
#
loop_
_entity.id
_entity.type
_entity.pdbx_description
1 polymer ?
#
loop_
_entity_poly.entity_id
_entity_poly.type
_entity_poly.pdbx_seq_one_letter_code
_entity_poly.pdbx_strand_id
1 'polypeptide(L)' 'MRCLLKSQHGALLHDIGKLKIPDSILRKAAKLTAEEWKIMRKHAEYGFEFLSNIGFLKGAAEI' A
#
# COMPACT_ATOMS: atom_id res chain seq x y z
N MET A 1 -9.02 0.18 11.56
CA MET A 1 -8.49 1.39 10.89
C MET A 1 -7.32 1.96 11.71
N ARG A 2 -6.16 1.28 11.74
CA ARG A 2 -4.98 1.80 12.45
C ARG A 2 -3.73 1.22 11.78
N CYS A 3 -3.40 1.81 10.63
CA CYS A 3 -2.21 1.53 9.83
C CYS A 3 -1.38 2.83 9.79
N LEU A 4 -1.06 3.35 10.99
CA LEU A 4 -0.39 4.64 11.16
C LEU A 4 1.11 4.40 11.26
N LEU A 5 1.77 4.39 10.10
CA LEU A 5 3.22 4.47 9.94
C LEU A 5 3.73 5.78 10.57
N LYS A 6 4.56 5.68 11.62
CA LYS A 6 5.02 6.76 12.51
C LYS A 6 6.21 7.61 12.01
N SER A 7 6.45 7.75 10.70
CA SER A 7 7.52 8.61 10.14
C SER A 7 7.07 9.39 8.91
N GLN A 8 7.66 10.57 8.66
CA GLN A 8 7.31 11.46 7.55
C GLN A 8 7.33 10.74 6.19
N HIS A 9 8.36 9.94 5.92
CA HIS A 9 8.45 9.15 4.68
C HIS A 9 7.42 8.00 4.63
N GLY A 10 7.15 7.33 5.75
CA GLY A 10 6.13 6.29 5.83
C GLY A 10 4.73 6.84 5.56
N ALA A 11 4.41 8.03 6.07
CA ALA A 11 3.14 8.70 5.79
C ALA A 11 3.01 9.14 4.31
N LEU A 12 4.07 9.67 3.71
CA LEU A 12 4.08 10.06 2.30
C LEU A 12 3.93 8.87 1.35
N LEU A 13 4.53 7.73 1.69
CA LEU A 13 4.63 6.56 0.83
C LEU A 13 3.67 5.42 1.23
N HIS A 14 2.81 5.62 2.24
CA HIS A 14 1.95 4.57 2.80
C HIS A 14 1.13 3.81 1.75
N ASP A 15 0.69 4.53 0.71
CA ASP A 15 -0.18 4.03 -0.34
C ASP A 15 0.57 3.70 -1.65
N ILE A 16 1.91 3.75 -1.67
CA ILE A 16 2.70 3.52 -2.91
C ILE A 16 2.42 2.15 -3.53
N GLY A 17 2.11 1.14 -2.71
CA GLY A 17 1.77 -0.19 -3.21
C GLY A 17 0.42 -0.27 -3.94
N LYS A 18 -0.41 0.78 -3.90
CA LYS A 18 -1.63 0.86 -4.73
C LYS A 18 -1.31 0.88 -6.23
N LEU A 19 -0.08 1.23 -6.63
CA LEU A 19 0.38 1.17 -8.02
C LEU A 19 0.29 -0.25 -8.64
N LYS A 20 0.30 -1.30 -7.80
CA LYS A 20 0.22 -2.70 -8.24
C LYS A 20 -1.20 -3.28 -8.12
N ILE A 21 -2.18 -2.45 -7.73
CA ILE A 21 -3.60 -2.82 -7.70
C ILE A 21 -4.22 -2.54 -9.08
N PRO A 22 -4.97 -3.48 -9.68
CA PRO A 22 -5.63 -3.25 -10.95
C PRO A 22 -6.57 -2.04 -10.93
N ASP A 23 -6.56 -1.23 -11.99
CA ASP A 23 -7.41 -0.03 -12.12
C ASP A 23 -8.90 -0.31 -11.94
N SER A 24 -9.37 -1.48 -12.40
CA SER A 24 -10.76 -1.93 -12.22
C SER A 24 -11.18 -2.07 -10.76
N ILE A 25 -10.23 -2.31 -9.85
CA ILE A 25 -10.44 -2.40 -8.41
C ILE A 25 -10.10 -1.06 -7.75
N LEU A 26 -8.99 -0.43 -8.13
CA LEU A 26 -8.51 0.82 -7.53
C LEU A 26 -9.47 1.98 -7.75
N ARG A 27 -10.09 2.07 -8.94
CA ARG A 27 -10.97 3.17 -9.34
C ARG A 27 -12.45 2.80 -9.33
N LYS A 28 -12.81 1.67 -8.72
CA LYS A 28 -14.20 1.20 -8.67
C LYS A 28 -15.06 2.19 -7.89
N ALA A 29 -16.11 2.71 -8.52
CA ALA A 29 -17.05 3.64 -7.88
C ALA A 29 -18.01 2.95 -6.90
N ALA A 30 -18.33 1.67 -7.17
CA ALA A 30 -19.14 0.84 -6.28
C ALA A 30 -18.29 0.22 -5.16
N LYS A 31 -18.95 -0.26 -4.10
CA LYS A 31 -18.28 -1.01 -3.04
C LYS A 31 -17.54 -2.22 -3.61
N LEU A 32 -16.33 -2.46 -3.10
CA LEU A 32 -15.56 -3.65 -3.43
C LEU A 32 -16.25 -4.90 -2.86
N THR A 33 -16.21 -5.99 -3.62
CA THR A 33 -16.57 -7.33 -3.14
C THR A 33 -15.54 -7.83 -2.12
N ALA A 34 -15.83 -8.95 -1.44
CA ALA A 34 -14.88 -9.55 -0.50
C ALA A 34 -13.57 -9.97 -1.21
N GLU A 35 -13.67 -10.44 -2.45
CA GLU A 35 -12.55 -10.87 -3.29
C GLU A 35 -11.71 -9.68 -3.74
N GLU A 36 -12.36 -8.60 -4.19
CA GLU A 36 -11.70 -7.36 -4.55
C GLU A 36 -11.02 -6.73 -3.33
N TRP A 37 -11.63 -6.82 -2.15
CA TRP A 37 -11.01 -6.41 -0.89
C TRP A 37 -9.75 -7.22 -0.55
N LYS A 38 -9.75 -8.54 -0.80
CA LYS A 38 -8.55 -9.37 -0.62
C LYS A 38 -7.41 -8.88 -1.51
N ILE A 39 -7.70 -8.47 -2.73
CA ILE A 39 -6.72 -7.91 -3.66
C ILE A 39 -6.27 -6.52 -3.19
N MET A 40 -7.21 -5.63 -2.85
CA MET A 40 -6.93 -4.28 -2.37
C MET A 40 -6.00 -4.31 -1.15
N ARG A 41 -6.17 -5.23 -0.20
CA ARG A 41 -5.30 -5.34 0.98
C ARG A 41 -3.83 -5.64 0.67
N LYS A 42 -3.53 -6.21 -0.51
CA LYS A 42 -2.15 -6.47 -0.93
C LYS A 42 -1.33 -5.19 -1.16
N HIS A 43 -1.96 -4.02 -1.26
CA HIS A 43 -1.22 -2.76 -1.43
C HIS A 43 -0.19 -2.53 -0.32
N ALA A 44 -0.45 -2.98 0.91
CA ALA A 44 0.52 -2.86 2.00
C ALA A 44 1.76 -3.74 1.76
N GLU A 45 1.56 -4.99 1.36
CA GLU A 45 2.64 -5.93 1.00
C GLU A 45 3.46 -5.39 -0.18
N TYR A 46 2.78 -4.86 -1.21
CA TYR A 46 3.43 -4.24 -2.35
C TYR A 46 4.20 -2.98 -1.97
N GLY A 47 3.66 -2.16 -1.07
CA GLY A 47 4.35 -0.99 -0.53
C GLY A 47 5.64 -1.38 0.18
N PHE A 48 5.59 -2.41 1.03
CA PHE A 48 6.78 -2.97 1.69
C PHE A 48 7.82 -3.47 0.69
N GLU A 49 7.39 -4.22 -0.34
CA GLU A 49 8.27 -4.72 -1.42
C GLU A 49 8.96 -3.56 -2.16
N PHE A 50 8.21 -2.50 -2.51
CA PHE A 50 8.77 -1.33 -3.18
C PHE A 50 9.81 -0.60 -2.31
N LEU A 51 9.48 -0.34 -1.04
CA LEU A 51 10.35 0.42 -0.14
C LEU A 51 11.60 -0.38 0.28
N SER A 52 11.46 -1.70 0.45
CA SER A 52 12.57 -2.60 0.80
C SER A 52 13.64 -2.69 -0.29
N ASN A 53 13.25 -2.47 -1.55
CA ASN A 53 14.16 -2.47 -2.69
C ASN A 53 14.91 -1.14 -2.87
N ILE A 54 14.56 -0.09 -2.12
CA ILE A 54 15.21 1.22 -2.22
C ILE A 54 16.06 1.44 -0.97
N GLY A 55 17.38 1.42 -1.13
CA GLY A 55 18.35 1.36 -0.03
C GLY A 55 18.14 2.42 1.07
N PHE A 56 17.83 3.67 0.71
CA PHE A 56 17.59 4.75 1.68
C PHE A 56 16.17 4.79 2.27
N LEU A 57 15.23 4.03 1.71
CA LEU A 57 13.83 3.96 2.15
C LEU A 57 13.51 2.71 2.96
N LYS A 58 14.47 1.81 3.19
CA LYS A 58 14.26 0.61 4.01
C LYS A 58 13.65 0.93 5.38
N GLY A 59 14.13 1.97 6.04
CA GLY A 59 13.59 2.41 7.32
C GLY A 59 12.14 2.89 7.27
N ALA A 60 11.61 3.27 6.10
CA ALA A 60 10.20 3.63 5.93
C ALA A 60 9.29 2.40 5.73
N ALA A 61 9.85 1.23 5.40
CA ALA A 61 9.12 -0.01 5.21
C ALA A 61 8.75 -0.72 6.53
N GLU A 62 9.49 -0.45 7.61
CA GLU A 62 9.43 -1.20 8.87
C GLU A 62 8.51 -0.58 9.96
N ILE A 63 7.80 0.51 9.63
CA ILE A 63 7.04 1.34 10.60
C ILE A 63 5.54 1.06 10.51
#